data_AF-A0A7S2NY66-F1
#
_entry.id   AF-A0A7S2NY66-F1
#
_cell.length_a   1.000
_cell.length_b   1.000
_cell.length_c   1.000
_cell.angle_alpha   90.00
_cell.angle_beta   90.00
_cell.angle_gamma   90.00
#
_symmetry.space_group_name_H-M   'P 1'
#
loop_
_entity.id
_entity.type
_entity.pdbx_description
1 polymer ?
#
loop_
_entity_poly.entity_id
_entity_poly.type
_entity_poly.pdbx_seq_one_letter_code
_entity_poly.pdbx_strand_id
1 'polypeptide(L)'
;ETDGEGSAPNKMTYNLGVVATSKVLTIQTGIGTVTTLDESPPAFTTLRLQDPTEYNTKIMVTFELNEIGTAYCRATRSDSGEVAADMHVKRIVTANWLAVFSSGTTTIEMTQLENVDPLLTNRDDWIVPFNEAAQYDVYCWAKDSA
;
A
#
# COMPACT_ATOMS: atom_id res chain seq x y z
N GLU A 1 53.30 -11.77 -28.75
CA GLU A 1 52.83 -10.38 -28.77
C GLU A 1 53.99 -9.53 -28.27
N THR A 2 54.66 -8.80 -29.17
CA THR A 2 55.93 -8.11 -28.88
C THR A 2 55.97 -6.65 -29.37
N ASP A 3 54.86 -6.11 -29.87
CA ASP A 3 54.75 -4.71 -30.33
C ASP A 3 53.49 -4.00 -29.83
N GLY A 4 52.51 -4.70 -29.25
CA GLY A 4 51.35 -4.07 -28.60
C GLY A 4 50.41 -3.33 -29.55
N GLU A 5 50.49 -3.56 -30.86
CA GLU A 5 49.59 -2.95 -31.85
C GLU A 5 48.23 -3.65 -31.94
N GLY A 6 48.07 -4.80 -31.27
CA GLY A 6 46.85 -5.60 -31.28
C GLY A 6 46.65 -6.35 -32.60
N SER A 7 45.99 -7.50 -32.54
CA SER A 7 45.63 -8.28 -33.72
C SER A 7 44.72 -7.50 -34.69
N ALA A 8 44.63 -7.99 -35.94
CA ALA A 8 43.78 -7.43 -36.98
C ALA A 8 42.38 -6.97 -36.46
N PRO A 9 41.85 -5.84 -36.95
CA PRO A 9 40.65 -5.22 -36.41
C PRO A 9 39.44 -6.17 -36.44
N ASN A 10 38.70 -6.20 -35.33
CA ASN A 10 37.47 -6.98 -35.21
C ASN A 10 36.42 -6.46 -36.21
N LYS A 11 36.12 -7.26 -37.24
CA LYS A 11 35.07 -6.96 -38.20
C LYS A 11 33.70 -7.23 -37.56
N MET A 12 32.89 -6.18 -37.37
CA MET A 12 31.48 -6.36 -37.02
C MET A 12 30.73 -6.88 -38.26
N THR A 13 30.23 -8.10 -38.20
CA THR A 13 29.36 -8.67 -39.24
C THR A 13 27.93 -8.19 -39.05
N TYR A 14 27.34 -7.63 -40.10
CA TYR A 14 25.93 -7.27 -40.12
C TYR A 14 25.06 -8.54 -40.07
N ASN A 15 24.16 -8.62 -39.09
CA ASN A 15 23.29 -9.78 -38.91
C ASN A 15 22.17 -9.76 -39.97
N LEU A 16 22.20 -10.69 -40.92
CA LEU A 16 21.26 -10.80 -42.05
C LEU A 16 19.89 -11.43 -41.69
N GLY A 17 19.47 -11.36 -40.42
CA GLY A 17 18.06 -11.54 -40.06
C GLY A 17 17.49 -12.95 -40.13
N VAL A 18 18.29 -14.00 -40.34
CA VAL A 18 17.84 -15.36 -40.00
C VAL A 18 18.02 -15.53 -38.50
N VAL A 19 17.08 -14.96 -37.75
CA VAL A 19 16.96 -15.21 -36.32
C VAL A 19 16.67 -16.70 -36.21
N ALA A 20 17.69 -17.49 -35.86
CA ALA A 20 17.51 -18.91 -35.61
C ALA A 20 16.48 -19.03 -34.49
N THR A 21 15.25 -19.39 -34.83
CA THR A 21 14.12 -19.57 -33.90
C THR A 21 14.49 -20.53 -32.78
N SER A 22 15.45 -21.43 -33.03
CA SER A 22 16.07 -22.29 -32.02
C SER A 22 16.79 -21.52 -30.91
N LYS A 23 17.49 -20.41 -31.20
CA LYS A 23 18.14 -19.59 -30.17
C LYS A 23 17.14 -18.79 -29.34
N VAL A 24 16.07 -18.31 -29.97
CA VAL A 24 14.96 -17.63 -29.26
C VAL A 24 14.22 -18.61 -28.37
N LEU A 25 13.91 -19.81 -28.86
CA LEU A 25 13.32 -20.88 -28.04
C LEU A 25 14.24 -21.30 -26.90
N THR A 26 15.54 -21.42 -27.13
CA THR A 26 16.51 -21.80 -26.07
C THR A 26 16.55 -20.74 -24.97
N ILE A 27 16.51 -19.45 -25.33
CA ILE A 27 16.43 -18.35 -24.35
C ILE A 27 15.08 -18.39 -23.62
N GLN A 28 13.97 -18.57 -24.33
CA GLN A 28 12.63 -18.65 -23.72
C GLN A 28 12.50 -19.84 -22.76
N THR A 29 13.02 -21.02 -23.14
CA THR A 29 13.08 -22.20 -22.28
C THR A 29 14.04 -22.01 -21.10
N GLY A 30 15.16 -21.30 -21.30
CA GLY A 30 16.13 -21.01 -20.25
C GLY A 30 15.68 -19.95 -19.24
N ILE A 31 14.85 -18.98 -19.66
CA ILE A 31 14.22 -17.99 -18.78
C ILE A 31 13.10 -18.64 -17.94
N GLY A 32 12.44 -19.68 -18.48
CA GLY A 32 11.32 -20.33 -17.82
C GLY A 32 10.08 -19.44 -17.77
N THR A 33 9.17 -19.72 -16.84
CA THR A 33 7.99 -18.87 -16.59
C THR A 33 8.40 -17.56 -15.95
N VAL A 34 8.18 -16.45 -16.66
CA VAL A 34 8.30 -15.10 -16.08
C VAL A 34 7.08 -14.87 -15.19
N THR A 35 7.27 -14.98 -13.88
CA THR A 35 6.31 -14.48 -12.90
C THR A 35 6.61 -13.01 -12.65
N THR A 36 5.65 -12.13 -12.97
CA THR A 36 5.72 -10.73 -12.55
C THR A 36 5.28 -10.65 -11.09
N LEU A 37 5.97 -9.88 -10.26
CA LEU A 37 5.45 -9.51 -8.95
C LEU A 37 4.17 -8.70 -9.19
N ASP A 38 3.10 -9.02 -8.45
CA ASP A 38 1.92 -8.17 -8.48
C ASP A 38 2.26 -6.86 -7.78
N GLU A 39 2.15 -5.75 -8.49
CA GLU A 39 2.37 -4.41 -7.96
C GLU A 39 1.05 -3.65 -7.75
N SER A 40 -0.09 -4.31 -8.02
CA SER A 40 -1.39 -3.70 -7.78
C SER A 40 -1.67 -3.62 -6.28
N PRO A 41 -2.12 -2.46 -5.76
CA PRO A 41 -2.45 -2.35 -4.35
C PRO A 41 -3.76 -3.09 -4.05
N PRO A 42 -3.94 -3.59 -2.81
CA PRO A 42 -5.17 -4.25 -2.41
C PRO A 42 -6.37 -3.33 -2.55
N ALA A 43 -7.47 -3.90 -3.04
CA ALA A 43 -8.74 -3.23 -3.17
C ALA A 43 -9.70 -3.68 -2.07
N PHE A 44 -10.42 -2.71 -1.49
CA PHE A 44 -11.50 -3.01 -0.56
C PHE A 44 -12.69 -3.62 -1.31
N THR A 45 -13.01 -4.87 -1.01
CA THR A 45 -14.23 -5.53 -1.49
C THR A 45 -15.43 -5.19 -0.60
N THR A 46 -15.15 -4.95 0.68
CA THR A 46 -16.07 -4.37 1.67
C THR A 46 -15.35 -3.25 2.39
N LEU A 47 -16.03 -2.11 2.57
CA LEU A 47 -15.60 -1.06 3.48
C LEU A 47 -16.85 -0.38 4.05
N ARG A 48 -17.06 -0.54 5.36
CA ARG A 48 -18.21 0.05 6.05
C ARG A 48 -17.86 0.46 7.45
N LEU A 49 -18.57 1.47 7.93
CA LEU A 49 -18.62 1.78 9.35
C LEU A 49 -19.68 0.88 9.99
N GLN A 50 -19.36 0.30 11.15
CA GLN A 50 -20.39 -0.27 12.00
C GLN A 50 -21.26 0.87 12.53
N ASP A 51 -22.56 0.59 12.76
CA ASP A 51 -23.50 1.58 13.25
C ASP A 51 -22.96 2.22 14.55
N PRO A 52 -22.65 3.53 14.55
CA PRO A 52 -22.04 4.19 15.70
C PRO A 52 -23.01 4.36 16.86
N THR A 53 -24.32 4.11 16.68
CA THR A 53 -25.32 4.22 17.76
C THR A 53 -25.14 3.18 18.86
N GLU A 54 -24.39 2.11 18.60
CA GLU A 54 -24.04 1.11 19.60
C GLU A 54 -22.83 1.54 20.46
N TYR A 55 -21.94 2.39 19.92
CA TYR A 55 -20.70 2.80 20.58
C TYR A 55 -20.36 4.28 20.36
N ASN A 56 -20.75 5.13 21.31
CA ASN A 56 -20.52 6.58 21.21
C ASN A 56 -19.07 7.04 21.45
N THR A 57 -18.17 6.14 21.87
CA THR A 57 -16.77 6.46 22.21
C THR A 57 -15.77 5.95 21.18
N LYS A 58 -16.22 5.29 20.12
CA LYS A 58 -15.33 4.66 19.14
C LYS A 58 -15.94 4.59 17.75
N ILE A 59 -15.07 4.54 16.76
CA ILE A 59 -15.42 4.29 15.36
C ILE A 59 -14.89 2.91 15.00
N MET A 60 -15.78 2.04 14.53
CA MET A 60 -15.43 0.68 14.09
C MET A 60 -15.54 0.60 12.56
N VAL A 61 -14.40 0.38 11.92
CA VAL A 61 -14.31 0.22 10.46
C VAL A 61 -14.21 -1.27 10.16
N THR A 62 -15.23 -1.82 9.51
CA THR A 62 -15.23 -3.21 9.07
C THR A 62 -14.89 -3.28 7.58
N PHE A 63 -13.93 -4.12 7.23
CA PHE A 63 -13.43 -4.22 5.86
C PHE A 63 -13.06 -5.64 5.45
N GLU A 64 -12.99 -5.83 4.13
CA GLU A 64 -12.45 -7.00 3.46
C GLU A 64 -11.59 -6.55 2.28
N LEU A 65 -10.49 -7.26 2.02
CA LEU A 65 -9.63 -7.02 0.87
C LEU A 65 -9.73 -8.18 -0.12
N ASN A 66 -9.45 -7.90 -1.40
CA ASN A 66 -9.34 -8.93 -2.44
C ASN A 66 -8.09 -9.81 -2.29
N GLU A 67 -7.13 -9.43 -1.44
CA GLU A 67 -5.89 -10.14 -1.16
C GLU A 67 -5.39 -9.89 0.27
N ILE A 68 -4.37 -10.64 0.71
CA ILE A 68 -3.76 -10.47 2.04
C ILE A 68 -3.08 -9.11 2.09
N GLY A 69 -3.38 -8.31 3.11
CA GLY A 69 -2.85 -6.96 3.20
C GLY A 69 -3.08 -6.34 4.58
N THR A 70 -2.68 -5.07 4.71
CA THR A 70 -2.91 -4.28 5.92
C THR A 70 -3.70 -3.05 5.54
N ALA A 71 -4.90 -2.88 6.11
CA ALA A 71 -5.64 -1.64 5.98
C ALA A 71 -5.23 -0.68 7.10
N TYR A 72 -5.15 0.59 6.74
CA TYR A 72 -4.91 1.72 7.62
C TYR A 72 -6.08 2.68 7.48
N CYS A 73 -6.53 3.26 8.58
CA CYS A 73 -7.61 4.25 8.55
C CYS A 73 -7.26 5.48 9.39
N ARG A 74 -7.88 6.60 9.06
CA ARG A 74 -7.85 7.82 9.86
C ARG A 74 -9.22 8.45 9.84
N ALA A 75 -9.68 8.85 11.02
CA ALA A 75 -10.87 9.68 11.17
C ALA A 75 -10.48 11.17 11.24
N THR A 76 -11.30 12.03 10.65
CA THR A 76 -11.23 13.48 10.79
C THR A 76 -12.62 13.99 11.16
N ARG A 77 -12.70 15.06 11.97
CA ARG A 77 -14.00 15.69 12.20
C ARG A 77 -14.51 16.29 10.90
N SER A 78 -15.76 16.07 10.56
CA SER A 78 -16.36 16.61 9.33
C SER A 78 -16.43 18.14 9.33
N ASP A 79 -16.36 18.78 10.49
CA ASP A 79 -16.34 20.24 10.67
C ASP A 79 -14.94 20.84 10.86
N SER A 80 -13.86 20.07 10.74
CA SER A 80 -12.48 20.59 10.89
C SER A 80 -12.02 21.43 9.68
N GLY A 81 -12.69 21.28 8.54
CA GLY A 81 -12.25 21.83 7.26
C GLY A 81 -11.21 20.98 6.53
N GLU A 82 -10.74 19.87 7.12
CA GLU A 82 -9.94 18.87 6.40
C GLU A 82 -10.83 18.13 5.40
N VAL A 83 -10.35 17.99 4.17
CA VAL A 83 -11.08 17.29 3.09
C VAL A 83 -10.29 16.12 2.54
N ALA A 84 -10.93 15.31 1.69
CA ALA A 84 -10.29 14.15 1.04
C ALA A 84 -8.96 14.51 0.32
N ALA A 85 -8.85 15.72 -0.23
CA ALA A 85 -7.63 16.19 -0.88
C ALA A 85 -6.43 16.38 0.07
N ASP A 86 -6.70 16.62 1.36
CA ASP A 86 -5.67 16.76 2.41
C ASP A 86 -5.22 15.39 2.95
N MET A 87 -6.00 14.33 2.69
CA MET A 87 -5.80 12.98 3.23
C MET A 87 -4.84 12.15 2.37
N HIS A 88 -3.59 12.60 2.30
CA HIS A 88 -2.51 11.81 1.72
C HIS A 88 -2.25 10.52 2.53
N VAL A 89 -1.81 9.46 1.85
CA VAL A 89 -1.50 8.15 2.47
C VAL A 89 -0.65 8.27 3.73
N LYS A 90 0.34 9.18 3.75
CA LYS A 90 1.17 9.41 4.93
C LYS A 90 0.35 9.85 6.15
N ARG A 91 -0.64 10.73 6.01
CA ARG A 91 -1.51 11.16 7.14
C ARG A 91 -2.33 9.99 7.67
N ILE A 92 -2.81 9.12 6.78
CA ILE A 92 -3.57 7.92 7.14
C ILE A 92 -2.67 6.95 7.92
N VAL A 93 -1.49 6.62 7.39
CA VAL A 93 -0.55 5.69 8.03
C VAL A 93 -0.02 6.23 9.35
N THR A 94 0.29 7.53 9.45
CA THR A 94 0.79 8.13 10.71
C THR A 94 -0.25 8.20 11.80
N ALA A 95 -1.56 8.10 11.48
CA ALA A 95 -2.60 7.97 12.50
C ALA A 95 -2.50 6.64 13.26
N ASN A 96 -1.75 5.66 12.73
CA ASN A 96 -1.38 4.41 13.39
C ASN A 96 -2.58 3.53 13.83
N TRP A 97 -3.72 3.67 13.13
CA TRP A 97 -4.84 2.74 13.21
C TRP A 97 -4.78 1.78 12.03
N LEU A 98 -4.55 0.50 12.32
CA LEU A 98 -4.38 -0.52 11.28
C LEU A 98 -4.88 -1.90 11.72
N ALA A 99 -5.21 -2.74 10.75
CA ALA A 99 -5.44 -4.15 10.97
C ALA A 99 -4.96 -4.97 9.76
N VAL A 100 -4.39 -6.14 10.05
CA VAL A 100 -3.95 -7.10 9.04
C VAL A 100 -5.13 -7.97 8.63
N PHE A 101 -5.36 -8.05 7.34
CA PHE A 101 -6.37 -8.90 6.72
C PHE A 101 -5.71 -10.13 6.12
N SER A 102 -6.21 -11.31 6.50
CA SER A 102 -5.82 -12.59 5.91
C SER A 102 -6.98 -13.29 5.21
N SER A 103 -8.19 -13.22 5.78
CA SER A 103 -9.42 -13.78 5.23
C SER A 103 -10.65 -13.29 6.01
N GLY A 104 -11.85 -13.53 5.47
CA GLY A 104 -13.11 -13.24 6.15
C GLY A 104 -13.36 -11.74 6.28
N THR A 105 -13.80 -11.30 7.45
CA THR A 105 -14.08 -9.89 7.76
C THR A 105 -13.15 -9.42 8.88
N THR A 106 -12.53 -8.24 8.73
CA THR A 106 -11.63 -7.64 9.72
C THR A 106 -12.17 -6.28 10.18
N THR A 107 -11.88 -5.90 11.43
CA THR A 107 -12.32 -4.62 12.01
C THR A 107 -11.14 -3.84 12.57
N ILE A 108 -11.09 -2.53 12.28
CA ILE A 108 -10.23 -1.55 12.96
C ILE A 108 -11.11 -0.81 13.96
N GLU A 109 -10.74 -0.87 15.24
CA GLU A 109 -11.37 -0.10 16.31
C GLU A 109 -10.52 1.14 16.58
N MET A 110 -11.09 2.32 16.34
CA MET A 110 -10.47 3.61 16.65
C MET A 110 -11.18 4.22 17.86
N THR A 111 -10.44 4.70 18.84
CA THR A 111 -10.99 5.34 20.07
C THR A 111 -10.69 6.84 20.15
N GLN A 112 -9.81 7.32 19.29
CA GLN A 112 -9.32 8.70 19.23
C GLN A 112 -8.80 8.98 17.81
N LEU A 113 -8.50 10.25 17.50
CA LEU A 113 -8.09 10.65 16.14
C LEU A 113 -6.82 9.93 15.66
N GLU A 114 -5.85 9.71 16.54
CA GLU A 114 -4.55 9.11 16.22
C GLU A 114 -4.12 8.16 17.35
N ASN A 115 -3.64 6.97 17.02
CA ASN A 115 -3.09 5.98 17.95
C ASN A 115 -1.57 6.12 18.08
N VAL A 116 -1.12 7.34 18.37
CA VAL A 116 0.29 7.65 18.63
C VAL A 116 0.43 8.10 20.07
N ASP A 117 1.52 7.68 20.72
CA ASP A 117 1.87 8.22 22.03
C ASP A 117 2.50 9.61 21.83
N PRO A 118 1.86 10.70 22.24
CA PRO A 118 2.40 12.03 21.99
C PRO A 118 3.73 12.26 22.69
N LEU A 119 3.99 11.59 23.83
CA LEU A 119 5.24 11.67 24.57
C LEU A 119 6.44 11.08 23.80
N LEU A 120 6.16 10.23 22.81
CA LEU A 120 7.16 9.62 21.93
C LEU A 120 7.26 10.33 20.58
N THR A 121 6.56 11.45 20.41
CA THR A 121 6.60 12.27 19.20
C THR A 121 7.17 13.64 19.50
N ASN A 122 7.88 14.26 18.54
CA ASN A 122 8.34 15.66 18.66
C ASN A 122 7.20 16.67 18.40
N ARG A 123 5.97 16.26 18.65
CA ARG A 123 4.73 16.93 18.27
C ARG A 123 4.09 17.39 19.57
N ASP A 124 3.67 18.65 19.65
CA ASP A 124 2.92 19.19 20.80
C ASP A 124 1.45 18.74 20.72
N ASP A 125 1.27 17.45 20.42
CA ASP A 125 -0.02 16.89 20.12
C ASP A 125 -0.57 16.33 21.43
N TRP A 126 -1.86 16.53 21.68
CA TRP A 126 -2.55 15.89 22.79
C TRP A 126 -3.34 14.70 22.28
N ILE A 127 -3.62 13.75 23.16
CA ILE A 127 -4.62 12.73 22.88
C ILE A 127 -5.95 13.44 22.63
N VAL A 128 -6.54 13.24 21.45
CA VAL A 128 -7.84 13.79 21.06
C VAL A 128 -8.86 12.65 20.91
N PRO A 129 -9.64 12.34 21.96
CA PRO A 129 -10.72 11.35 21.90
C PRO A 129 -11.81 11.76 20.89
N PHE A 130 -12.62 10.79 20.51
CA PHE A 130 -13.85 11.11 19.79
C PHE A 130 -14.85 11.82 20.70
N ASN A 131 -15.47 12.87 20.17
CA ASN A 131 -16.55 13.59 20.83
C ASN A 131 -17.87 12.94 20.47
N GLU A 132 -18.70 12.69 21.49
CA GLU A 132 -20.06 12.22 21.27
C GLU A 132 -20.86 13.22 20.43
N ALA A 133 -21.81 12.71 19.64
CA ALA A 133 -22.67 13.49 18.75
C ALA A 133 -21.93 14.37 17.71
N ALA A 134 -20.64 14.16 17.49
CA ALA A 134 -19.90 14.77 16.39
C ALA A 134 -19.83 13.83 15.18
N GLN A 135 -19.81 14.41 13.98
CA GLN A 135 -19.66 13.68 12.73
C GLN A 135 -18.18 13.57 12.36
N TYR A 136 -17.79 12.39 11.88
CA TYR A 136 -16.43 12.10 11.43
C TYR A 136 -16.45 11.51 10.04
N ASP A 137 -15.51 11.95 9.21
CA ASP A 137 -15.17 11.33 7.94
C ASP A 137 -14.01 10.36 8.16
N VAL A 138 -14.09 9.18 7.53
CA VAL A 138 -13.09 8.13 7.68
C VAL A 138 -12.47 7.81 6.34
N TYR A 139 -11.15 7.90 6.29
CA TYR A 139 -10.34 7.63 5.10
C TYR A 139 -9.48 6.42 5.35
N CYS A 140 -9.55 5.44 4.44
CA CYS A 140 -8.80 4.20 4.55
C CYS A 140 -7.95 3.95 3.32
N TRP A 141 -6.81 3.30 3.54
CA TRP A 141 -5.87 2.89 2.51
C TRP A 141 -5.33 1.50 2.85
N ALA A 142 -5.11 0.66 1.85
CA ALA A 142 -4.59 -0.69 2.03
C ALA A 142 -3.18 -0.83 1.45
N LYS A 143 -2.32 -1.49 2.21
CA LYS A 143 -0.97 -1.90 1.80
C LYS A 143 -0.96 -3.40 1.54
N ASP A 144 -0.33 -3.80 0.46
CA ASP A 144 -0.03 -5.21 0.18
C ASP A 144 0.91 -5.84 1.23
N SER A 145 0.85 -7.16 1.36
CA SER A 145 1.66 -7.99 2.25
C SER A 145 2.88 -8.65 1.57
N ALA A 146 3.16 -8.39 0.30
CA ALA A 146 4.31 -8.94 -0.44
C ALA A 146 5.67 -8.73 0.23
#